data_AF-A0A3B9X4H9-F1
#
_entry.id   AF-A0A3B9X4H9-F1
#
_cell.length_a   1.000
_cell.length_b   1.000
_cell.length_c   1.000
_cell.angle_alpha   90.00
_cell.angle_beta   90.00
_cell.angle_gamma   90.00
#
_symmetry.space_group_name_H-M   'P 1'
#
loop_
_entity.id
_entity.type
_entity.pdbx_description
1 polymer ?
#
loop_
_entity_poly.entity_id
_entity_poly.type
_entity_poly.pdbx_seq_one_letter_code
_entity_poly.pdbx_strand_id
1 'polypeptide(L)'
;MKTIVIRLLGLLAFAGMTSLAFGQTLPPYNPVTDERLLNPEDSNWLMYRGSYDSHGFSELDEIDSSNVGELENVWSFSTGLREGHQAPP
;
A
#
# COMPACT_ATOMS: atom_id res chain seq x y z
N MET A 1 22.66 -40.21 -8.92
CA MET A 1 21.43 -40.20 -9.73
C MET A 1 20.17 -39.81 -8.94
N LYS A 2 20.01 -40.21 -7.67
CA LYS A 2 18.83 -39.86 -6.85
C LYS A 2 18.74 -38.37 -6.42
N THR A 3 19.87 -37.68 -6.31
CA THR A 3 19.95 -36.25 -5.90
C THR A 3 19.60 -35.25 -7.01
N ILE A 4 19.73 -35.64 -8.29
CA ILE A 4 19.42 -34.79 -9.44
C ILE A 4 17.89 -34.73 -9.66
N VAL A 5 17.19 -35.85 -9.43
CA VAL A 5 15.72 -35.95 -9.56
C VAL A 5 15.01 -35.08 -8.52
N ILE A 6 15.55 -34.97 -7.30
CA ILE A 6 14.99 -34.13 -6.22
C ILE A 6 15.10 -32.63 -6.54
N ARG A 7 16.19 -32.20 -7.21
CA ARG A 7 16.35 -30.80 -7.63
C ARG A 7 15.51 -30.42 -8.85
N LEU A 8 15.25 -31.38 -9.75
CA LEU A 8 14.35 -31.19 -10.90
C LEU A 8 12.86 -31.13 -10.49
N LEU A 9 12.45 -31.88 -9.47
CA LEU A 9 11.10 -31.79 -8.90
C LEU A 9 10.87 -30.47 -8.13
N GLY A 10 11.89 -29.93 -7.48
CA GLY A 10 11.80 -28.63 -6.80
C GLY A 10 11.63 -27.44 -7.75
N LEU A 11 12.22 -27.50 -8.95
CA LEU A 11 12.09 -26.43 -9.95
C LEU A 11 10.71 -26.38 -10.62
N LEU A 12 10.02 -27.53 -10.72
CA LEU A 12 8.67 -27.62 -11.29
C LEU A 12 7.59 -27.11 -10.33
N ALA A 13 7.84 -27.08 -9.01
CA ALA A 13 6.91 -26.53 -8.03
C ALA A 13 6.91 -25.00 -8.00
N PHE A 14 7.97 -24.33 -8.49
CA PHE A 14 8.07 -22.86 -8.51
C PHE A 14 7.44 -22.23 -9.77
N ALA A 15 7.12 -23.03 -10.79
CA ALA A 15 6.55 -22.55 -12.06
C ALA A 15 5.01 -22.48 -12.08
N GLY A 16 4.35 -22.84 -10.97
CA GLY A 16 2.89 -23.01 -10.88
C GLY A 16 2.09 -21.81 -10.37
N MET A 17 2.73 -20.69 -10.02
CA MET A 17 2.02 -19.46 -9.65
C MET A 17 1.77 -18.60 -10.88
N THR A 18 0.98 -19.13 -11.82
CA THR A 18 0.33 -18.27 -12.80
C THR A 18 -0.71 -17.45 -12.04
N SER A 19 -0.42 -16.16 -11.82
CA SER A 19 -1.36 -15.21 -11.26
C SER A 19 -2.64 -15.21 -12.09
N LEU A 20 -3.69 -15.84 -11.59
CA LEU A 20 -5.04 -15.59 -12.06
C LEU A 20 -5.33 -14.12 -11.72
N ALA A 21 -5.37 -13.26 -12.72
CA ALA A 21 -5.87 -11.91 -12.58
C ALA A 21 -7.39 -12.00 -12.31
N PHE A 22 -7.76 -12.20 -11.05
CA PHE A 22 -9.13 -12.01 -10.61
C PHE A 22 -9.44 -10.52 -10.78
N GLY A 23 -10.45 -10.17 -11.57
CA GLY A 23 -11.01 -8.83 -11.55
C GLY A 23 -11.51 -8.54 -10.14
N GLN A 24 -10.83 -7.67 -9.40
CA GLN A 24 -11.20 -7.33 -8.04
C GLN A 24 -12.55 -6.58 -8.08
N THR A 25 -13.61 -7.24 -7.63
CA THR A 25 -14.84 -6.53 -7.29
C THR A 25 -14.58 -5.82 -5.97
N LEU A 26 -14.29 -4.52 -6.04
CA LEU A 26 -14.12 -3.71 -4.85
C LEU A 26 -15.50 -3.46 -4.20
N PRO A 27 -15.59 -3.46 -2.86
CA PRO A 27 -16.79 -3.00 -2.19
C PRO A 27 -17.09 -1.54 -2.61
N PRO A 28 -18.36 -1.12 -2.55
CA PRO A 28 -18.70 0.28 -2.80
C PRO A 28 -17.93 1.19 -1.83
N TYR A 29 -17.47 2.33 -2.33
CA TYR A 29 -16.76 3.31 -1.52
C TYR A 29 -17.68 3.93 -0.47
N ASN A 30 -17.23 3.96 0.78
CA ASN A 30 -17.94 4.62 1.87
C ASN A 30 -17.89 6.15 1.68
N PRO A 31 -19.02 6.86 1.62
CA PRO A 31 -19.02 8.31 1.51
C PRO A 31 -18.24 9.00 2.63
N VAL A 32 -17.63 10.14 2.31
CA VAL A 32 -17.03 11.03 3.33
C VAL A 32 -18.15 11.91 3.88
N THR A 33 -18.46 11.74 5.16
CA THR A 33 -19.47 12.52 5.89
C THR A 33 -18.78 13.37 6.97
N ASP A 34 -19.48 14.39 7.48
CA ASP A 34 -18.96 15.22 8.58
C ASP A 34 -18.61 14.36 9.80
N GLU A 35 -19.46 13.40 10.16
CA GLU A 35 -19.21 12.46 11.26
C GLU A 35 -17.94 11.62 11.03
N ARG A 36 -17.73 11.15 9.80
CA ARG A 36 -16.53 10.37 9.45
C ARG A 36 -15.26 11.22 9.47
N LEU A 37 -15.35 12.53 9.19
CA LEU A 37 -14.21 13.44 9.31
C LEU A 37 -13.84 13.74 10.77
N LEU A 38 -14.79 13.61 11.71
CA LEU A 38 -14.50 13.73 13.15
C LEU A 38 -13.78 12.50 13.71
N ASN A 39 -14.06 11.32 13.14
CA ASN A 39 -13.46 10.05 13.56
C ASN A 39 -13.20 9.14 12.32
N PRO A 40 -12.19 9.46 11.51
CA PRO A 40 -11.85 8.65 10.33
C PRO A 40 -11.27 7.30 10.76
N GLU A 41 -11.37 6.30 9.89
CA GLU A 41 -10.67 5.03 10.10
C GLU A 41 -9.15 5.24 10.00
N ASP A 42 -8.35 4.62 10.88
CA ASP A 42 -6.90 4.85 11.03
C ASP A 42 -6.10 4.69 9.72
N SER A 43 -6.59 3.86 8.81
CA SER A 43 -5.95 3.61 7.51
C SER A 43 -6.16 4.73 6.49
N ASN A 44 -6.95 5.77 6.81
CA ASN A 44 -7.34 6.82 5.87
C ASN A 44 -6.71 8.17 6.21
N TRP A 45 -6.42 8.94 5.15
CA TRP A 45 -6.00 10.33 5.25
C TRP A 45 -6.99 11.22 4.48
N LEU A 46 -8.08 11.61 5.15
CA LEU A 46 -9.23 12.26 4.49
C LEU A 46 -9.16 13.80 4.50
N MET A 47 -8.15 14.37 5.16
CA MET A 47 -7.97 15.81 5.31
C MET A 47 -6.53 16.20 4.99
N TYR A 48 -6.30 17.45 4.60
CA TYR A 48 -4.97 17.96 4.21
C TYR A 48 -3.86 17.62 5.24
N ARG A 49 -4.17 17.62 6.54
CA ARG A 49 -3.24 17.23 7.63
C ARG A 49 -3.79 16.11 8.53
N GLY A 50 -4.60 15.22 7.96
CA GLY A 50 -5.16 14.06 8.64
C GLY A 50 -6.41 14.35 9.48
N SER A 51 -6.40 15.43 10.27
CA SER A 51 -7.43 15.78 11.26
C SER A 51 -7.74 17.27 11.31
N TYR A 52 -8.87 17.64 11.93
CA TYR A 52 -9.27 19.05 12.10
C TYR A 52 -8.28 19.89 12.92
N ASP A 53 -7.60 19.28 13.89
CA ASP A 53 -6.53 19.93 14.66
C ASP A 53 -5.25 20.17 13.83
N SER A 54 -5.20 19.63 12.61
CA SER A 54 -4.13 19.82 11.65
C SER A 54 -2.74 19.41 12.16
N HIS A 55 -2.64 18.37 13.00
CA HIS A 55 -1.34 17.91 13.48
C HIS A 55 -0.49 17.25 12.38
N GLY A 56 -1.09 16.51 11.44
CA GLY A 56 -0.34 15.76 10.43
C GLY A 56 0.33 14.51 11.00
N PHE A 57 -0.38 13.81 11.88
CA PHE A 57 0.08 12.60 12.58
C PHE A 57 -0.73 11.38 12.13
N SER A 58 -0.07 10.22 12.05
CA SER A 58 -0.68 8.91 11.77
C SER A 58 -0.51 8.02 13.00
N GLU A 59 -1.56 7.35 13.44
CA GLU A 59 -1.50 6.38 14.54
C GLU A 59 -0.92 5.01 14.12
N LEU A 60 -0.81 4.75 12.81
CA LEU A 60 -0.19 3.52 12.28
C LEU A 60 1.28 3.40 12.74
N ASP A 61 1.64 2.23 13.24
CA ASP A 61 2.94 1.93 13.85
C ASP A 61 3.68 0.75 13.19
N GLU A 62 3.16 0.21 12.08
CA GLU A 62 3.79 -0.89 11.34
C GLU A 62 5.20 -0.54 10.88
N ILE A 63 5.43 0.73 10.52
CA ILE A 63 6.76 1.26 10.19
C ILE A 63 7.30 2.02 11.41
N ASP A 64 8.44 1.58 11.92
CA ASP A 64 9.07 2.15 13.12
C ASP A 64 10.59 2.31 12.96
N SER A 65 11.25 2.78 14.03
CA SER A 65 12.70 3.03 14.03
C SER A 65 13.57 1.78 13.82
N SER A 66 13.01 0.59 13.99
CA SER A 66 13.72 -0.67 13.83
C SER A 66 13.68 -1.18 12.38
N ASN A 67 12.63 -0.89 11.62
CA ASN A 67 12.41 -1.42 10.27
C ASN A 67 12.39 -0.36 9.15
N VAL A 68 12.41 0.95 9.47
CA VAL A 68 12.39 2.03 8.45
C VAL A 68 13.51 1.92 7.40
N GLY A 69 14.62 1.27 7.74
CA GLY A 69 15.74 1.01 6.81
C GLY A 69 15.43 -0.04 5.74
N GLU A 70 14.32 -0.77 5.84
CA GLU A 70 13.92 -1.85 4.94
C GLU A 70 12.87 -1.40 3.90
N LEU A 71 12.50 -0.12 3.88
CA LEU A 71 11.49 0.39 2.93
C LEU A 71 11.96 0.30 1.47
N GLU A 72 11.09 -0.22 0.62
CA GLU A 72 11.29 -0.32 -0.83
C GLU A 72 10.27 0.54 -1.60
N ASN A 73 10.63 0.98 -2.82
CA ASN A 73 9.66 1.65 -3.69
C ASN A 73 8.63 0.63 -4.22
N VAL A 74 7.37 0.76 -3.78
CA VAL A 74 6.28 -0.10 -4.25
C VAL A 74 5.73 0.37 -5.60
N TRP A 75 5.57 1.67 -5.79
CA TRP A 75 5.10 2.27 -7.03
C TRP A 75 5.52 3.74 -7.15
N SER A 76 5.41 4.29 -8.36
CA SER A 76 5.51 5.73 -8.64
C SER A 76 4.56 6.12 -9.78
N PHE A 77 4.15 7.39 -9.80
CA PHE A 77 3.23 7.92 -10.80
C PHE A 77 3.69 9.30 -11.29
N SER A 78 3.66 9.52 -12.61
CA SER A 78 4.00 10.81 -13.22
C SER A 78 2.74 11.67 -13.35
N THR A 79 2.76 12.87 -12.78
CA THR A 79 1.64 13.82 -12.89
C THR A 79 1.56 14.50 -14.26
N GLY A 80 2.60 14.39 -15.10
CA GLY A 80 2.68 15.06 -16.39
C GLY A 80 2.92 16.59 -16.33
N LEU A 81 3.14 17.15 -15.14
CA LEU A 81 3.40 18.58 -14.93
C LEU A 81 4.89 18.84 -14.68
N ARG A 82 5.37 20.01 -15.09
CA ARG A 82 6.77 20.45 -14.92
C ARG A 82 6.95 21.56 -13.90
N GLU A 83 5.86 22.22 -13.52
CA GLU A 83 5.84 23.24 -12.48
C GLU A 83 5.92 22.62 -11.07
N GLY A 84 6.08 23.44 -10.04
CA GLY A 84 6.27 22.95 -8.67
C GLY A 84 5.04 22.28 -8.05
N HIS A 85 5.25 21.16 -7.36
CA HIS A 85 4.26 20.44 -6.55
C HIS A 85 4.32 20.95 -5.10
N GLN A 86 3.32 21.73 -4.69
CA GLN A 86 3.32 22.46 -3.41
C GLN A 86 2.35 21.91 -2.36
N ALA A 87 1.60 20.87 -2.68
CA ALA A 87 0.62 20.24 -1.80
C ALA A 87 0.97 18.75 -1.60
N PRO A 88 0.64 18.18 -0.42
CA PRO A 88 0.68 16.73 -0.24
C PRO A 88 -0.33 16.05 -1.18
N PRO A 89 -0.22 14.72 -1.35
CA PRO A 89 -1.14 13.93 -2.18
C PRO A 89 -2.62 14.16 -1.89
#